data_AF-A0A3C0VZ48-F1
#
_entry.id   AF-A0A3C0VZ48-F1
#
_cell.length_a   1.000
_cell.length_b   1.000
_cell.length_c   1.000
_cell.angle_alpha   90.00
_cell.angle_beta   90.00
_cell.angle_gamma   90.00
#
_symmetry.space_group_name_H-M   'P 1'
#
loop_
_entity.id
_entity.type
_entity.pdbx_description
1 polymer ?
#
loop_
_entity_poly.entity_id
_entity_poly.type
_entity_poly.pdbx_seq_one_letter_code
_entity_poly.pdbx_strand_id
1 'polypeptide(L)'
;MEAFDGQKANRISRVTLPRGSSEIDLASEHSIIEWRSGGHDGGGIAFGLDGMLYISTGDGTSDSDNWVSGQTLDDLLGGVLRIDISETSEDEPYRIPADNPFINLHDARGELYAYGLRNPWRLAVDALTGHVWVGNNGQDLWETVHLVRAGENYGWSVYEGSHPFYQNRRMGPHPLTMPTAEHPHSEARSITGGVVYYGLKWSELRGHYIYGDYGTGKIWSIKHDGEKQLALQEIADTPLAITGFA
;
A
#
# COMPACT_ATOMS: atom_id res chain seq x y z
N MET A 1 5.29 -2.27 24.53
CA MET A 1 4.08 -2.20 23.70
C MET A 1 3.02 -1.49 24.54
N GLU A 2 2.57 -0.29 24.15
CA GLU A 2 1.43 0.33 24.83
C GLU A 2 0.21 -0.58 24.59
N ALA A 3 -0.50 -0.95 25.67
CA ALA A 3 -1.63 -1.85 25.58
C ALA A 3 -2.81 -1.17 24.87
N PHE A 4 -3.53 -1.93 24.04
CA PHE A 4 -4.77 -1.54 23.37
C PHE A 4 -5.74 -0.87 24.35
N ASP A 5 -6.04 0.41 24.14
CA ASP A 5 -6.81 1.27 25.06
C ASP A 5 -8.34 1.23 24.81
N GLY A 6 -8.80 0.40 23.86
CA GLY A 6 -10.19 0.31 23.44
C GLY A 6 -10.55 1.15 22.20
N GLN A 7 -9.59 1.86 21.59
CA GLN A 7 -9.77 2.51 20.29
C GLN A 7 -9.63 1.51 19.14
N LYS A 8 -10.37 1.70 18.05
CA LYS A 8 -10.25 0.85 16.85
C LYS A 8 -8.79 0.86 16.35
N ALA A 9 -8.28 -0.31 15.96
CA ALA A 9 -6.91 -0.47 15.49
C ALA A 9 -6.81 -1.48 14.35
N ASN A 10 -5.76 -1.33 13.55
CA ASN A 10 -5.28 -2.35 12.62
C ASN A 10 -4.13 -3.13 13.26
N ARG A 11 -4.11 -4.44 13.05
CA ARG A 11 -3.09 -5.33 13.58
C ARG A 11 -2.64 -6.32 12.53
N ILE A 12 -1.32 -6.47 12.40
CA ILE A 12 -0.71 -7.58 11.68
C ILE A 12 -0.25 -8.61 12.71
N SER A 13 -0.77 -9.83 12.59
CA SER A 13 -0.41 -10.96 13.45
C SER A 13 0.17 -12.10 12.61
N ARG A 14 1.11 -12.85 13.21
CA ARG A 14 1.59 -14.12 12.68
C ARG A 14 0.84 -15.26 13.39
N VAL A 15 0.36 -16.23 12.61
CA VAL A 15 -0.23 -17.48 13.10
C VAL A 15 0.46 -18.67 12.44
N THR A 16 0.48 -19.80 13.13
CA THR A 16 1.10 -21.04 12.64
C THR A 16 0.05 -21.93 11.99
N LEU A 17 0.34 -22.44 10.80
CA LEU A 17 -0.33 -23.60 10.23
C LEU A 17 0.57 -24.82 10.46
N PRO A 18 0.23 -25.74 11.40
CA PRO A 18 1.06 -26.89 11.67
C PRO A 18 1.25 -27.75 10.43
N ARG A 19 2.45 -28.31 10.26
CA ARG A 19 2.77 -29.14 9.09
C ARG A 19 1.84 -30.35 9.03
N GLY A 20 1.12 -30.50 7.92
CA GLY A 20 0.15 -31.58 7.71
C GLY A 20 -1.27 -31.27 8.21
N SER A 21 -1.49 -30.09 8.79
CA SER A 21 -2.81 -29.58 9.14
C SER A 21 -3.41 -28.75 7.99
N SER A 22 -4.73 -28.69 7.92
CA SER A 22 -5.50 -27.70 7.14
C SER A 22 -6.09 -26.59 8.03
N GLU A 23 -5.87 -26.66 9.35
CA GLU A 23 -6.38 -25.73 10.35
C GLU A 23 -5.23 -24.91 10.93
N ILE A 24 -5.42 -23.58 10.97
CA ILE A 24 -4.51 -22.66 11.64
C ILE A 24 -4.63 -22.82 13.16
N ASP A 25 -3.50 -22.76 13.86
CA ASP A 25 -3.48 -22.72 15.33
C ASP A 25 -3.67 -21.28 15.80
N LEU A 26 -4.90 -20.94 16.18
CA LEU A 26 -5.23 -19.60 16.68
C LEU A 26 -4.55 -19.29 18.02
N ALA A 27 -4.18 -20.29 18.82
CA ALA A 27 -3.46 -20.06 20.08
C ALA A 27 -2.00 -19.64 19.83
N SER A 28 -1.49 -19.81 18.60
CA SER A 28 -0.16 -19.37 18.19
C SER A 28 -0.10 -17.92 17.70
N GLU A 29 -1.19 -17.15 17.83
CA GLU A 29 -1.21 -15.75 17.42
C GLU A 29 -0.11 -14.95 18.13
N HIS A 30 0.75 -14.34 17.31
CA HIS A 30 1.81 -13.44 17.74
C HIS A 30 1.61 -12.10 17.04
N SER A 31 1.26 -11.07 17.81
CA SER A 31 1.11 -9.70 17.28
C SER A 31 2.46 -9.17 16.83
N ILE A 32 2.53 -8.71 15.57
CA ILE A 32 3.75 -8.14 14.99
C ILE A 32 3.74 -6.62 15.18
N ILE A 33 2.70 -5.96 14.68
CA ILE A 33 2.61 -4.49 14.68
C ILE A 33 1.14 -4.07 14.71
N GLU A 34 0.86 -2.99 15.44
CA GLU A 34 -0.49 -2.46 15.64
C GLU A 34 -0.46 -0.92 15.54
N TRP A 35 -1.52 -0.33 14.99
CA TRP A 35 -1.70 1.12 14.91
C TRP A 35 -3.18 1.50 14.96
N ARG A 36 -3.45 2.74 15.39
CA ARG A 36 -4.82 3.29 15.47
C ARG A 36 -5.53 3.27 14.11
N SER A 37 -6.84 3.14 14.12
CA SER A 37 -7.69 3.29 12.93
C SER A 37 -9.03 3.96 13.25
N GLY A 38 -9.46 4.83 12.34
CA GLY A 38 -10.80 5.37 12.23
C GLY A 38 -11.43 5.12 10.85
N GLY A 39 -10.85 4.26 10.02
CA GLY A 39 -11.18 4.02 8.61
C GLY A 39 -9.94 4.00 7.72
N HIS A 40 -10.14 3.83 6.41
CA HIS A 40 -9.06 3.76 5.41
C HIS A 40 -7.87 2.91 5.88
N ASP A 41 -8.15 1.65 6.18
CA ASP A 41 -7.24 0.81 6.96
C ASP A 41 -5.99 0.38 6.20
N GLY A 42 -6.11 0.25 4.88
CA GLY A 42 -5.16 -0.49 4.07
C GLY A 42 -5.13 -1.97 4.47
N GLY A 43 -3.95 -2.47 4.84
CA GLY A 43 -3.76 -3.85 5.29
C GLY A 43 -3.29 -4.82 4.21
N GLY A 44 -2.96 -4.34 3.02
CA GLY A 44 -2.30 -5.15 2.00
C GLY A 44 -0.89 -5.53 2.46
N ILE A 45 -0.54 -6.82 2.40
CA ILE A 45 0.78 -7.31 2.80
C ILE A 45 1.43 -8.15 1.71
N ALA A 46 2.75 -8.04 1.56
CA ALA A 46 3.55 -8.91 0.71
C ALA A 46 5.00 -8.96 1.17
N PHE A 47 5.68 -10.06 0.89
CA PHE A 47 7.13 -10.16 1.08
C PHE A 47 7.87 -9.60 -0.14
N GLY A 48 8.83 -8.72 0.11
CA GLY A 48 9.79 -8.26 -0.89
C GLY A 48 10.80 -9.34 -1.26
N LEU A 49 11.52 -9.14 -2.37
CA LEU A 49 12.67 -9.99 -2.73
C LEU A 49 13.87 -9.82 -1.78
N ASP A 50 13.85 -8.77 -0.98
CA ASP A 50 14.79 -8.50 0.11
C ASP A 50 14.47 -9.25 1.41
N GLY A 51 13.37 -10.03 1.44
CA GLY A 51 12.94 -10.79 2.60
C GLY A 51 12.15 -9.98 3.63
N MET A 52 11.87 -8.70 3.36
CA MET A 52 11.13 -7.83 4.26
C MET A 52 9.63 -7.94 4.02
N LEU A 53 8.84 -7.70 5.07
CA LEU A 53 7.39 -7.58 4.97
C LEU A 53 7.02 -6.14 4.65
N TYR A 54 6.34 -5.94 3.53
CA TYR A 54 5.71 -4.69 3.14
C TYR A 54 4.24 -4.67 3.56
N ILE A 55 3.78 -3.55 4.10
CA ILE A 55 2.41 -3.38 4.62
C ILE A 55 1.86 -2.04 4.14
N SER A 56 0.69 -2.01 3.49
CA SER A 56 0.01 -0.75 3.21
C SER A 56 -0.80 -0.27 4.42
N THR A 57 -0.77 1.03 4.66
CA THR A 57 -1.57 1.70 5.70
C THR A 57 -2.24 2.92 5.08
N GLY A 58 -3.54 3.10 5.29
CA GLY A 58 -4.18 4.35 4.87
C GLY A 58 -4.11 5.41 5.95
N ASP A 59 -4.69 6.58 5.68
CA ASP A 59 -4.63 7.75 6.54
C ASP A 59 -5.28 7.54 7.93
N GLY A 60 -5.95 6.41 8.13
CA GLY A 60 -6.54 6.02 9.40
C GLY A 60 -7.82 6.76 9.71
N THR A 61 -8.42 7.47 8.76
CA THR A 61 -9.69 8.19 8.93
C THR A 61 -10.76 7.67 7.97
N SER A 62 -12.00 8.15 8.05
CA SER A 62 -13.08 7.76 7.12
C SER A 62 -13.41 8.84 6.08
N ASP A 63 -12.70 9.96 6.12
CA ASP A 63 -12.98 11.14 5.30
C ASP A 63 -11.65 11.76 4.86
N SER A 64 -11.68 13.03 4.50
CA SER A 64 -10.61 13.94 4.06
C SER A 64 -9.40 14.08 5.00
N ASP A 65 -8.89 13.01 5.61
CA ASP A 65 -7.68 12.97 6.44
C ASP A 65 -7.71 14.01 7.57
N ASN A 66 -8.66 13.86 8.49
CA ASN A 66 -8.82 14.78 9.63
C ASN A 66 -7.64 14.75 10.62
N TRP A 67 -6.78 13.74 10.53
CA TRP A 67 -5.56 13.62 11.34
C TRP A 67 -4.33 14.19 10.64
N VAL A 68 -4.46 14.56 9.35
CA VAL A 68 -3.38 15.08 8.51
C VAL A 68 -2.20 14.10 8.43
N SER A 69 -2.48 12.81 8.58
CA SER A 69 -1.46 11.76 8.71
C SER A 69 -0.76 11.47 7.39
N GLY A 70 -1.42 11.73 6.25
CA GLY A 70 -0.82 11.51 4.94
C GLY A 70 0.43 12.37 4.68
N GLN A 71 0.65 13.46 5.42
CA GLN A 71 1.83 14.33 5.27
C GLN A 71 2.75 14.40 6.50
N THR A 72 2.49 13.60 7.54
CA THR A 72 3.41 13.45 8.66
C THR A 72 4.19 12.14 8.55
N LEU A 73 5.23 11.99 9.37
CA LEU A 73 6.08 10.80 9.43
C LEU A 73 6.16 10.24 10.86
N ASP A 74 5.43 10.82 11.82
CA ASP A 74 5.47 10.52 13.25
C ASP A 74 4.52 9.40 13.68
N ASP A 75 3.71 8.89 12.75
CA ASP A 75 2.89 7.69 12.93
C ASP A 75 3.06 6.69 11.77
N LEU A 76 2.27 5.60 11.79
CA LEU A 76 2.35 4.51 10.82
C LEU A 76 1.31 4.65 9.69
N LEU A 77 0.57 5.75 9.63
CA LEU A 77 -0.56 5.92 8.73
C LEU A 77 -0.14 6.50 7.38
N GLY A 78 -1.03 6.34 6.39
CA GLY A 78 -0.95 6.99 5.09
C GLY A 78 0.28 6.59 4.27
N GLY A 79 0.73 5.33 4.33
CA GLY A 79 1.96 4.93 3.67
C GLY A 79 2.11 3.44 3.39
N VAL A 80 3.36 3.07 3.09
CA VAL A 80 3.81 1.69 3.02
C VAL A 80 4.89 1.52 4.07
N LEU A 81 4.73 0.52 4.92
CA LEU A 81 5.72 0.11 5.91
C LEU A 81 6.62 -0.98 5.32
N ARG A 82 7.85 -1.08 5.82
CA ARG A 82 8.79 -2.17 5.53
C ARG A 82 9.50 -2.60 6.81
N ILE A 83 9.27 -3.85 7.23
CA ILE A 83 9.80 -4.41 8.49
C ILE A 83 10.42 -5.80 8.27
N ASP A 84 11.40 -6.16 9.10
CA ASP A 84 11.97 -7.50 9.16
C ASP A 84 11.24 -8.34 10.22
N ILE A 85 10.64 -9.45 9.78
CA ILE A 85 9.95 -10.42 10.66
C ILE A 85 10.57 -11.82 10.58
N SER A 86 11.81 -11.94 10.08
CA SER A 86 12.52 -13.21 9.94
C SER A 86 12.86 -13.85 11.28
N GLU A 87 13.15 -13.02 12.28
CA GLU A 87 13.37 -13.42 13.67
C GLU A 87 12.52 -12.52 14.54
N THR A 88 11.53 -13.11 15.21
CA THR A 88 10.68 -12.36 16.14
C THR A 88 10.54 -13.13 17.44
N SER A 89 10.35 -12.37 18.52
CA SER A 89 10.09 -12.87 19.87
C SER A 89 8.97 -12.04 20.50
N GLU A 90 8.49 -12.43 21.67
CA GLU A 90 7.48 -11.66 22.41
C GLU A 90 7.94 -10.22 22.71
N ASP A 91 9.23 -10.02 22.99
CA ASP A 91 9.81 -8.71 23.31
C ASP A 91 10.25 -7.91 22.07
N GLU A 92 10.55 -8.60 20.97
CA GLU A 92 11.00 -8.02 19.70
C GLU A 92 10.18 -8.62 18.54
N PRO A 93 8.98 -8.09 18.29
CA PRO A 93 8.05 -8.67 17.32
C PRO A 93 8.44 -8.39 15.85
N TYR A 94 9.34 -7.43 15.62
CA TYR A 94 9.95 -7.12 14.33
C TYR A 94 11.21 -6.27 14.53
N ARG A 95 12.00 -6.13 13.47
CA ARG A 95 13.10 -5.17 13.39
C ARG A 95 12.86 -4.16 12.27
N ILE A 96 13.45 -2.98 12.44
CA ILE A 96 13.47 -1.93 11.41
C ILE A 96 14.71 -2.15 10.54
N PRO A 97 14.57 -2.36 9.22
CA PRO A 97 15.71 -2.45 8.33
C PRO A 97 16.58 -1.19 8.38
N ALA A 98 17.90 -1.36 8.48
CA ALA A 98 18.85 -0.26 8.62
C ALA A 98 18.98 0.61 7.36
N ASP A 99 18.39 0.20 6.24
CA ASP A 99 18.32 0.91 4.98
C ASP A 99 16.95 1.56 4.72
N ASN A 100 16.03 1.55 5.70
CA ASN A 100 14.77 2.28 5.57
C ASN A 100 15.02 3.80 5.44
N PRO A 101 14.23 4.51 4.61
CA PRO A 101 14.57 5.85 4.15
C PRO A 101 14.50 6.94 5.23
N PHE A 102 13.71 6.73 6.29
CA PHE A 102 13.42 7.76 7.28
C PHE A 102 14.07 7.55 8.64
N ILE A 103 14.88 6.50 8.84
CA ILE A 103 15.45 6.13 10.15
C ILE A 103 16.31 7.21 10.82
N ASN A 104 16.85 8.14 10.02
CA ASN A 104 17.72 9.23 10.50
C ASN A 104 16.97 10.57 10.59
N LEU A 105 15.67 10.61 10.30
CA LEU A 105 14.86 11.81 10.44
C LEU A 105 14.29 11.88 11.86
N HIS A 106 14.45 13.05 12.49
CA HIS A 106 13.92 13.30 13.83
C HIS A 106 12.40 13.11 13.85
N ASP A 107 11.91 12.41 14.88
CA ASP A 107 10.50 12.03 15.09
C ASP A 107 9.86 11.17 14.00
N ALA A 108 10.60 10.71 12.98
CA ALA A 108 10.04 9.83 11.97
C ALA A 108 9.98 8.37 12.44
N ARG A 109 8.91 7.67 12.07
CA ARG A 109 8.76 6.23 12.23
C ARG A 109 9.69 5.52 11.26
N GLY A 110 10.64 4.76 11.81
CA GLY A 110 11.61 4.02 11.01
C GLY A 110 10.99 2.92 10.17
N GLU A 111 9.76 2.48 10.47
CA GLU A 111 9.00 1.50 9.70
C GLU A 111 8.55 2.02 8.33
N LEU A 112 8.37 3.34 8.16
CA LEU A 112 7.88 3.93 6.92
C LEU A 112 8.90 3.72 5.78
N TYR A 113 8.41 3.19 4.66
CA TYR A 113 9.12 3.05 3.40
C TYR A 113 8.72 4.13 2.40
N ALA A 114 7.44 4.48 2.36
CA ALA A 114 6.89 5.59 1.59
C ALA A 114 5.62 6.11 2.30
N TYR A 115 5.18 7.33 1.99
CA TYR A 115 4.02 7.97 2.63
C TYR A 115 3.22 8.82 1.64
N GLY A 116 2.13 9.45 2.08
CA GLY A 116 1.25 10.25 1.23
C GLY A 116 0.14 9.47 0.53
N LEU A 117 -0.26 8.32 1.08
CA LEU A 117 -1.38 7.51 0.60
C LEU A 117 -2.65 7.80 1.42
N ARG A 118 -3.82 7.61 0.80
CA ARG A 118 -5.12 7.82 1.44
C ARG A 118 -5.70 6.51 1.93
N ASN A 119 -6.06 5.64 0.99
CA ASN A 119 -6.74 4.38 1.25
C ASN A 119 -6.16 3.30 0.33
N PRO A 120 -4.92 2.87 0.58
CA PRO A 120 -4.23 1.90 -0.25
C PRO A 120 -4.76 0.49 -0.01
N TRP A 121 -5.36 -0.12 -1.04
CA TRP A 121 -6.01 -1.43 -0.90
C TRP A 121 -5.00 -2.57 -1.11
N ARG A 122 -4.96 -3.18 -2.31
CA ARG A 122 -4.00 -4.26 -2.57
C ARG A 122 -2.59 -3.71 -2.76
N LEU A 123 -1.65 -4.36 -2.05
CA LEU A 123 -0.21 -4.27 -2.25
C LEU A 123 0.26 -5.54 -2.97
N ALA A 124 1.11 -5.40 -3.98
CA ALA A 124 1.71 -6.52 -4.72
C ALA A 124 3.21 -6.31 -4.92
N VAL A 125 3.98 -7.39 -4.80
CA VAL A 125 5.40 -7.39 -5.15
C VAL A 125 5.59 -8.20 -6.42
N ASP A 126 6.27 -7.62 -7.41
CA ASP A 126 6.72 -8.35 -8.59
C ASP A 126 7.78 -9.39 -8.19
N ALA A 127 7.46 -10.67 -8.33
CA ALA A 127 8.35 -11.77 -7.98
C ALA A 127 9.65 -11.83 -8.81
N LEU A 128 9.76 -11.13 -9.95
CA LEU A 128 10.98 -11.11 -10.77
C LEU A 128 11.80 -9.83 -10.59
N THR A 129 11.15 -8.68 -10.40
CA THR A 129 11.83 -7.38 -10.33
C THR A 129 11.92 -6.81 -8.92
N GLY A 130 11.09 -7.28 -7.99
CA GLY A 130 10.97 -6.74 -6.64
C GLY A 130 10.18 -5.43 -6.57
N HIS A 131 9.65 -4.94 -7.69
CA HIS A 131 8.81 -3.75 -7.73
C HIS A 131 7.57 -3.90 -6.85
N VAL A 132 7.33 -2.91 -5.99
CA VAL A 132 6.16 -2.85 -5.10
C VAL A 132 5.08 -1.99 -5.76
N TRP A 133 3.89 -2.54 -5.94
CA TRP A 133 2.75 -1.86 -6.54
C TRP A 133 1.62 -1.70 -5.53
N VAL A 134 0.98 -0.53 -5.51
CA VAL A 134 -0.14 -0.22 -4.64
C VAL A 134 -1.25 0.48 -5.43
N GLY A 135 -2.48 -0.02 -5.32
CA GLY A 135 -3.68 0.72 -5.71
C GLY A 135 -4.16 1.58 -4.54
N ASN A 136 -4.51 2.83 -4.79
CA ASN A 136 -4.91 3.81 -3.77
C ASN A 136 -6.15 4.59 -4.20
N ASN A 137 -7.18 4.55 -3.35
CA ASN A 137 -8.44 5.21 -3.63
C ASN A 137 -8.42 6.68 -3.20
N GLY A 138 -8.90 7.54 -4.09
CA GLY A 138 -9.12 8.95 -3.80
C GLY A 138 -10.34 9.18 -2.92
N GLN A 139 -10.50 10.43 -2.54
CA GLN A 139 -11.66 10.96 -1.84
C GLN A 139 -12.75 11.37 -2.84
N ASP A 140 -12.46 12.33 -3.72
CA ASP A 140 -13.47 13.07 -4.46
C ASP A 140 -13.39 12.87 -5.97
N LEU A 141 -12.18 12.90 -6.57
CA LEU A 141 -12.04 13.02 -8.01
C LEU A 141 -11.11 12.02 -8.67
N TRP A 142 -10.12 11.45 -7.99
CA TRP A 142 -9.08 10.65 -8.64
C TRP A 142 -8.72 9.35 -7.92
N GLU A 143 -8.72 8.26 -8.67
CA GLU A 143 -8.13 6.99 -8.27
C GLU A 143 -6.68 6.88 -8.76
N THR A 144 -5.82 6.20 -8.02
CA THR A 144 -4.37 6.18 -8.29
C THR A 144 -3.73 4.81 -8.16
N VAL A 145 -2.65 4.60 -8.91
CA VAL A 145 -1.75 3.44 -8.82
C VAL A 145 -0.32 3.93 -8.72
N HIS A 146 0.44 3.36 -7.79
CA HIS A 146 1.83 3.73 -7.54
C HIS A 146 2.75 2.50 -7.67
N LEU A 147 3.81 2.65 -8.47
CA LEU A 147 5.05 1.88 -8.30
C LEU A 147 5.81 2.51 -7.13
N VAL A 148 5.78 1.87 -5.98
CA VAL A 148 6.28 2.44 -4.73
C VAL A 148 7.79 2.33 -4.61
N ARG A 149 8.46 3.45 -4.33
CA ARG A 149 9.90 3.47 -4.01
C ARG A 149 10.20 4.07 -2.64
N ALA A 150 11.38 3.74 -2.12
CA ALA A 150 11.87 4.22 -0.84
C ALA A 150 11.90 5.75 -0.80
N GLY A 151 11.27 6.34 0.22
CA GLY A 151 11.32 7.77 0.51
C GLY A 151 10.31 8.62 -0.25
N GLU A 152 9.49 8.03 -1.13
CA GLU A 152 8.53 8.77 -1.94
C GLU A 152 7.33 9.28 -1.11
N ASN A 153 6.84 10.47 -1.48
CA ASN A 153 5.66 11.14 -0.93
C ASN A 153 4.59 11.28 -2.01
N TYR A 154 3.46 10.59 -1.88
CA TYR A 154 2.38 10.64 -2.87
C TYR A 154 1.37 11.78 -2.64
N GLY A 155 1.64 12.65 -1.68
CA GLY A 155 1.02 13.97 -1.58
C GLY A 155 -0.33 14.03 -0.88
N TRP A 156 -1.00 12.90 -0.60
CA TRP A 156 -2.23 12.91 0.17
C TRP A 156 -1.96 13.51 1.55
N SER A 157 -2.70 14.50 2.04
CA SER A 157 -3.98 15.05 1.54
C SER A 157 -3.87 16.47 0.96
N VAL A 158 -2.64 16.94 0.68
CA VAL A 158 -2.43 18.21 -0.03
C VAL A 158 -2.73 18.05 -1.52
N TYR A 159 -2.45 16.86 -2.07
CA TYR A 159 -2.81 16.43 -3.43
C TYR A 159 -3.68 15.19 -3.40
N GLU A 160 -4.50 15.04 -4.43
CA GLU A 160 -5.20 13.83 -4.79
C GLU A 160 -4.73 13.43 -6.20
N GLY A 161 -3.88 12.40 -6.29
CA GLY A 161 -3.12 12.13 -7.51
C GLY A 161 -2.17 13.28 -7.85
N SER A 162 -2.18 13.73 -9.10
CA SER A 162 -1.40 14.90 -9.54
C SER A 162 -2.11 16.24 -9.28
N HIS A 163 -3.29 16.23 -8.66
CA HIS A 163 -4.17 17.40 -8.56
C HIS A 163 -4.17 18.01 -7.15
N PRO A 164 -4.08 19.34 -7.03
CA PRO A 164 -4.20 19.98 -5.72
C PRO A 164 -5.56 19.71 -5.07
N PHE A 165 -5.55 19.42 -3.78
CA PHE A 165 -6.74 19.12 -2.99
C PHE A 165 -6.87 20.11 -1.81
N TYR A 166 -6.26 19.83 -0.66
CA TYR A 166 -6.16 20.80 0.45
C TYR A 166 -4.83 21.56 0.44
N GLN A 167 -4.70 22.53 -0.46
CA GLN A 167 -3.48 23.35 -0.57
C GLN A 167 -3.15 24.19 0.68
N ASN A 168 -4.11 24.35 1.59
CA ASN A 168 -3.89 25.00 2.88
C ASN A 168 -3.19 24.08 3.91
N ARG A 169 -3.08 22.78 3.64
CA ARG A 169 -2.30 21.84 4.46
C ARG A 169 -0.82 21.93 4.09
N ARG A 170 0.03 21.58 5.05
CA ARG A 170 1.48 21.61 4.88
C ARG A 170 1.92 20.31 4.18
N MET A 171 2.70 20.45 3.11
CA MET A 171 3.41 19.32 2.50
C MET A 171 4.41 18.74 3.50
N GLY A 172 4.55 17.42 3.52
CA GLY A 172 5.63 16.75 4.22
C GLY A 172 7.01 17.17 3.69
N PRO A 173 8.09 16.70 4.32
CA PRO A 173 9.44 17.17 4.01
C PRO A 173 9.95 16.77 2.62
N HIS A 174 9.31 15.82 1.95
CA HIS A 174 9.69 15.33 0.62
C HIS A 174 8.76 15.87 -0.48
N PRO A 175 9.29 16.07 -1.71
CA PRO A 175 8.50 16.56 -2.83
C PRO A 175 7.42 15.56 -3.26
N LEU A 176 6.36 16.08 -3.89
CA LEU A 176 5.31 15.26 -4.50
C LEU A 176 5.91 14.29 -5.53
N THR A 177 5.55 13.03 -5.39
CA THR A 177 5.78 11.96 -6.37
C THR A 177 4.48 11.69 -7.11
N MET A 178 4.52 11.81 -8.44
CA MET A 178 3.33 11.61 -9.28
C MET A 178 2.90 10.14 -9.27
N PRO A 179 1.58 9.87 -9.39
CA PRO A 179 1.09 8.51 -9.56
C PRO A 179 1.65 7.89 -10.85
N THR A 180 1.83 6.57 -10.85
CA THR A 180 2.21 5.84 -12.06
C THR A 180 1.06 5.81 -13.06
N ALA A 181 -0.17 5.63 -12.56
CA ALA A 181 -1.39 5.89 -13.31
C ALA A 181 -2.42 6.56 -12.39
N GLU A 182 -3.26 7.41 -12.97
CA GLU A 182 -4.40 8.01 -12.30
C GLU A 182 -5.61 8.03 -13.22
N HIS A 183 -6.79 7.90 -12.64
CA HIS A 183 -8.05 7.82 -13.34
C HIS A 183 -9.06 8.76 -12.69
N PRO A 184 -9.75 9.62 -13.45
CA PRO A 184 -10.79 10.46 -12.88
C PRO A 184 -11.97 9.58 -12.44
N HIS A 185 -12.76 10.07 -11.49
CA HIS A 185 -13.95 9.36 -11.02
C HIS A 185 -15.04 9.14 -12.08
N SER A 186 -14.90 9.76 -13.25
CA SER A 186 -15.74 9.45 -14.42
C SER A 186 -15.34 8.14 -15.13
N GLU A 187 -14.15 7.61 -14.86
CA GLU A 187 -13.58 6.40 -15.44
C GLU A 187 -13.43 5.27 -14.41
N ALA A 188 -12.96 5.57 -13.20
CA ALA A 188 -12.76 4.64 -12.08
C ALA A 188 -13.49 5.12 -10.82
N ARG A 189 -13.61 4.31 -9.77
CA ARG A 189 -14.32 4.67 -8.52
C ARG A 189 -13.69 4.12 -7.26
N SER A 190 -12.98 3.00 -7.36
CA SER A 190 -12.39 2.27 -6.25
C SER A 190 -11.40 1.24 -6.79
N ILE A 191 -10.17 1.67 -7.05
CA ILE A 191 -9.10 0.81 -7.57
C ILE A 191 -8.74 -0.23 -6.52
N THR A 192 -9.02 -1.48 -6.84
CA THR A 192 -8.69 -2.62 -5.98
C THR A 192 -7.17 -2.83 -5.87
N GLY A 193 -6.41 -2.39 -6.87
CA GLY A 193 -5.03 -2.78 -7.12
C GLY A 193 -4.97 -4.02 -8.01
N GLY A 194 -3.87 -4.79 -7.95
CA GLY A 194 -3.55 -5.73 -9.02
C GLY A 194 -2.48 -6.77 -8.74
N VAL A 195 -2.00 -7.42 -9.80
CA VAL A 195 -0.89 -8.41 -9.80
C VAL A 195 0.01 -8.21 -11.01
N VAL A 196 1.26 -8.65 -10.93
CA VAL A 196 2.14 -8.67 -12.11
C VAL A 196 1.99 -9.99 -12.86
N TYR A 197 1.64 -9.91 -14.14
CA TYR A 197 1.33 -11.09 -14.95
C TYR A 197 2.58 -11.69 -15.60
N TYR A 198 2.85 -12.98 -15.34
CA TYR A 198 3.90 -13.75 -16.03
C TYR A 198 3.39 -15.07 -16.61
N GLY A 199 2.09 -15.16 -16.90
CA GLY A 199 1.51 -16.33 -17.54
C GLY A 199 1.96 -16.50 -19.00
N LEU A 200 1.66 -17.67 -19.56
CA LEU A 200 2.01 -18.02 -20.95
C LEU A 200 0.92 -17.68 -21.96
N LYS A 201 -0.32 -17.44 -21.49
CA LYS A 201 -1.48 -17.25 -22.36
C LYS A 201 -1.44 -15.91 -23.11
N TRP A 202 -1.05 -14.84 -22.44
CA TRP A 202 -0.99 -13.48 -22.97
C TRP A 202 0.44 -12.97 -22.94
N SER A 203 1.26 -13.43 -23.90
CA SER A 203 2.70 -13.13 -23.95
C SER A 203 3.02 -11.64 -23.95
N GLU A 204 2.16 -10.83 -24.55
CA GLU A 204 2.21 -9.38 -24.67
C GLU A 204 2.01 -8.66 -23.33
N LEU A 205 1.34 -9.28 -22.36
CA LEU A 205 1.12 -8.73 -21.02
C LEU A 205 2.19 -9.17 -20.02
N ARG A 206 3.22 -9.91 -20.45
CA ARG A 206 4.24 -10.43 -19.53
C ARG A 206 5.02 -9.29 -18.86
N GLY A 207 5.05 -9.33 -17.54
CA GLY A 207 5.60 -8.32 -16.66
C GLY A 207 4.84 -6.99 -16.69
N HIS A 208 3.57 -6.99 -17.09
CA HIS A 208 2.67 -5.87 -16.83
C HIS A 208 2.07 -6.05 -15.44
N TYR A 209 1.93 -4.94 -14.71
CA TYR A 209 1.04 -4.86 -13.55
C TYR A 209 -0.39 -4.69 -14.06
N ILE A 210 -1.24 -5.68 -13.80
CA ILE A 210 -2.66 -5.70 -14.17
C ILE A 210 -3.47 -5.34 -12.93
N TYR A 211 -4.26 -4.29 -13.02
CA TYR A 211 -5.09 -3.80 -11.92
C TYR A 211 -6.50 -3.49 -12.40
N GLY A 212 -7.44 -3.45 -11.46
CA GLY A 212 -8.85 -3.24 -11.78
C GLY A 212 -9.58 -2.41 -10.75
N ASP A 213 -10.77 -1.99 -11.14
CA ASP A 213 -11.65 -1.15 -10.36
C ASP A 213 -12.88 -1.91 -9.89
N TYR A 214 -13.21 -1.77 -8.61
CA TYR A 214 -14.36 -2.42 -8.00
C TYR A 214 -15.69 -1.85 -8.51
N GLY A 215 -15.77 -0.53 -8.69
CA GLY A 215 -17.02 0.16 -8.99
C GLY A 215 -17.42 0.10 -10.46
N THR A 216 -16.45 0.05 -11.38
CA THR A 216 -16.70 0.08 -12.82
C THR A 216 -16.41 -1.25 -13.53
N GLY A 217 -15.64 -2.14 -12.92
CA GLY A 217 -15.28 -3.42 -13.53
C GLY A 217 -14.25 -3.34 -14.65
N LYS A 218 -13.68 -2.16 -14.86
CA LYS A 218 -12.58 -1.91 -15.81
C LYS A 218 -11.27 -2.49 -15.28
N ILE A 219 -10.43 -2.91 -16.22
CA ILE A 219 -9.12 -3.51 -15.97
C ILE A 219 -8.11 -2.85 -16.89
N TRP A 220 -6.98 -2.43 -16.34
CA TRP A 220 -5.88 -1.83 -17.07
C TRP A 220 -4.59 -2.61 -16.84
N SER A 221 -3.59 -2.32 -17.66
CA SER A 221 -2.24 -2.84 -17.51
C SER A 221 -1.21 -1.73 -17.61
N ILE A 222 -0.21 -1.75 -16.73
CA ILE A 222 0.98 -0.88 -16.78
C ILE A 222 2.21 -1.74 -17.07
N LYS A 223 3.05 -1.32 -18.02
CA LYS A 223 4.42 -1.80 -18.15
C LYS A 223 5.38 -0.72 -17.66
N HIS A 224 6.28 -1.08 -16.76
CA HIS A 224 7.29 -0.17 -16.21
C HIS A 224 8.62 -0.88 -16.05
N ASP A 225 9.74 -0.20 -16.29
CA ASP A 225 11.11 -0.74 -16.19
C ASP A 225 11.85 -0.34 -14.91
N GLY A 226 11.13 0.14 -13.89
CA GLY A 226 11.71 0.75 -12.69
C GLY A 226 12.03 2.25 -12.81
N GLU A 227 12.26 2.79 -14.01
CA GLU A 227 12.58 4.20 -14.23
C GLU A 227 11.45 4.98 -14.91
N LYS A 228 10.82 4.39 -15.93
CA LYS A 228 9.74 4.99 -16.71
C LYS A 228 8.61 4.01 -17.02
N GLN A 229 7.42 4.59 -17.18
CA GLN A 229 6.29 3.88 -17.76
C GLN A 229 6.51 3.66 -19.26
N LEU A 230 6.44 2.40 -19.68
CA LEU A 230 6.57 1.96 -21.07
C LEU A 230 5.21 1.80 -21.76
N ALA A 231 4.18 1.43 -21.01
CA ALA A 231 2.82 1.30 -21.52
C ALA A 231 1.80 1.48 -20.40
N LEU A 232 0.63 2.04 -20.75
CA LEU A 232 -0.57 2.08 -19.94
C LEU A 232 -1.77 1.92 -20.88
N GLN A 233 -2.64 0.95 -20.61
CA GLN A 233 -3.80 0.66 -21.46
C GLN A 233 -4.93 0.01 -20.68
N GLU A 234 -6.17 0.36 -21.00
CA GLU A 234 -7.35 -0.44 -20.64
C GLU A 234 -7.31 -1.75 -21.45
N ILE A 235 -7.49 -2.88 -20.78
CA ILE A 235 -7.44 -4.22 -21.39
C ILE A 235 -8.77 -4.98 -21.28
N ALA A 236 -9.67 -4.54 -20.41
CA ALA A 236 -11.03 -5.06 -20.34
C ALA A 236 -12.00 -4.06 -19.70
N ASP A 237 -13.25 -4.14 -20.12
CA ASP A 237 -14.40 -3.50 -19.50
C ASP A 237 -15.43 -4.60 -19.23
N THR A 238 -15.70 -4.86 -17.95
CA THR A 238 -16.47 -6.02 -17.53
C THR A 238 -17.65 -5.59 -16.65
N PRO A 239 -18.75 -6.36 -16.62
CA PRO A 239 -19.85 -6.08 -15.70
C PRO A 239 -19.56 -6.55 -14.25
N LEU A 240 -18.33 -6.96 -13.95
CA LEU A 240 -17.96 -7.57 -12.66
C LEU A 240 -17.39 -6.51 -11.72
N ALA A 241 -17.74 -6.58 -10.44
CA ALA A 241 -17.01 -5.86 -9.41
C ALA A 241 -15.67 -6.59 -9.14
N ILE A 242 -14.55 -5.96 -9.48
CA ILE A 242 -13.24 -6.55 -9.24
C ILE A 242 -12.93 -6.44 -7.75
N THR A 243 -12.80 -7.58 -7.06
CA THR A 243 -12.48 -7.62 -5.62
C THR A 243 -11.11 -8.23 -5.34
N GLY A 244 -10.44 -8.74 -6.37
CA GLY A 244 -9.12 -9.32 -6.24
C GLY A 244 -8.61 -9.95 -7.52
N PHE A 245 -7.34 -10.35 -7.44
CA PHE A 245 -6.58 -11.00 -8.50
C PHE A 245 -5.86 -12.21 -7.90
N ALA A 246 -5.72 -13.26 -8.71
CA ALA A 246 -5.08 -14.53 -8.36
C ALA A 246 -4.02 -14.90 -9.40
#